data_AF-A0AAD0KY17-F1
#
_entry.id   AF-A0AAD0KY17-F1
#
_cell.length_a   1.000
_cell.length_b   1.000
_cell.length_c   1.000
_cell.angle_alpha   90.00
_cell.angle_beta   90.00
_cell.angle_gamma   90.00
#
_symmetry.space_group_name_H-M   'P 1'
#
loop_
_entity.id
_entity.type
_entity.pdbx_description
1 polymer ?
#
loop_
_entity_poly.entity_id
_entity_poly.type
_entity_poly.pdbx_seq_one_letter_code
_entity_poly.pdbx_strand_id
1 'polypeptide(L)'
;MIFNKKKDVIALVIISLVMIVLLGENKMAIIKETGRVRETLAQKFPSKEDKQRRIALWVVQNFDVSEPIKEIKVSKIKSYGLFGTGGRAVSVIINNNENYIIDGISVGSDGTPRGIAIYGDDVTSVYNSKRTLEGIKVKSW
;
A
#
# COMPACT_ATOMS: atom_id res chain seq x y z
N MET A 1 -14.73 -33.10 0.56
CA MET A 1 -14.97 -31.77 -0.03
C MET A 1 -14.28 -30.74 0.87
N ILE A 2 -13.02 -30.42 0.60
CA ILE A 2 -12.22 -29.55 1.47
C ILE A 2 -12.61 -28.12 1.15
N PHE A 3 -13.40 -27.55 2.05
CA PHE A 3 -13.80 -26.17 1.98
C PHE A 3 -12.56 -25.25 1.88
N ASN A 4 -12.64 -24.29 0.96
CA ASN A 4 -11.54 -23.37 0.67
C ASN A 4 -11.47 -22.36 1.82
N LYS A 5 -10.63 -22.63 2.84
CA LYS A 5 -10.55 -21.91 4.13
C LYS A 5 -10.77 -20.39 4.08
N LYS A 6 -10.35 -19.71 3.00
CA LYS A 6 -10.59 -18.27 2.80
C LYS A 6 -12.07 -17.94 2.56
N LYS A 7 -12.76 -18.73 1.76
CA LYS A 7 -14.20 -18.57 1.46
C LYS A 7 -15.05 -18.84 2.70
N ASP A 8 -14.64 -19.79 3.54
CA ASP A 8 -15.39 -20.15 4.76
C ASP A 8 -15.30 -19.09 5.84
N VAL A 9 -14.12 -18.48 6.01
CA VAL A 9 -13.93 -17.36 6.93
C VAL A 9 -14.74 -16.14 6.48
N ILE A 10 -14.75 -15.84 5.18
CA ILE A 10 -15.57 -14.76 4.62
C ILE A 10 -17.07 -15.04 4.85
N ALA A 11 -17.51 -16.29 4.62
CA ALA A 11 -18.89 -16.71 4.87
C ALA A 11 -19.27 -16.57 6.35
N LEU A 12 -18.38 -16.98 7.27
CA LEU A 12 -18.59 -16.86 8.71
C LEU A 12 -18.73 -15.40 9.17
N VAL A 13 -17.87 -14.51 8.66
CA VAL A 13 -17.93 -13.06 8.97
C VAL A 13 -19.23 -12.43 8.45
N ILE A 14 -19.66 -12.81 7.25
CA ILE A 14 -20.93 -12.33 6.67
C ILE A 14 -22.12 -12.84 7.49
N ILE A 15 -22.14 -14.12 7.86
CA ILE A 15 -23.21 -14.71 8.68
C ILE A 15 -23.28 -14.05 10.05
N SER A 16 -22.14 -13.77 10.70
CA SER A 16 -22.13 -13.08 11.99
C SER A 16 -22.66 -11.65 11.89
N LEU A 17 -22.32 -10.92 10.81
CA LEU A 17 -22.83 -9.57 10.55
C LEU A 17 -24.34 -9.58 10.30
N VAL A 18 -24.85 -10.57 9.55
CA VAL A 18 -26.29 -10.73 9.28
C VAL A 18 -27.07 -11.04 10.56
N MET A 19 -26.54 -11.92 11.42
CA MET A 19 -27.15 -12.23 12.73
C MET A 19 -27.25 -11.00 13.63
N ILE A 20 -26.21 -10.14 13.64
CA ILE A 20 -26.21 -8.88 14.39
C ILE A 20 -27.25 -7.88 13.86
N VAL A 21 -27.48 -7.85 12.54
CA VAL A 21 -28.51 -7.00 11.90
C VAL A 21 -29.93 -7.51 12.19
N LEU A 22 -30.13 -8.82 12.28
CA LEU A 22 -31.43 -9.44 12.55
C LEU A 22 -31.91 -9.28 14.00
N LEU A 23 -30.99 -9.14 14.96
CA LEU A 23 -31.31 -9.03 16.39
C LEU A 23 -31.76 -7.63 16.85
N GLY A 24 -31.92 -6.66 15.95
CA GLY A 24 -32.75 -5.45 16.16
C GLY A 24 -32.24 -4.41 17.17
N GLU A 25 -31.21 -4.68 17.95
CA GLU A 25 -30.74 -3.79 19.02
C GLU A 25 -29.63 -2.85 18.50
N ASN A 26 -29.99 -1.58 18.29
CA ASN A 26 -29.08 -0.45 18.05
C ASN A 26 -28.33 -0.42 16.72
N LYS A 27 -29.04 -0.02 15.66
CA LYS A 27 -28.50 0.32 14.32
C LYS A 27 -27.23 1.20 14.36
N MET A 28 -27.12 2.13 15.31
CA MET A 28 -25.92 2.98 15.48
C MET A 28 -24.67 2.21 15.93
N ALA A 29 -24.82 1.28 16.88
CA ALA A 29 -23.72 0.44 17.34
C ALA A 29 -23.24 -0.48 16.22
N ILE A 30 -24.18 -1.01 15.43
CA ILE A 30 -23.90 -1.83 14.25
C ILE A 30 -23.12 -1.04 13.19
N ILE A 31 -23.50 0.21 12.89
CA ILE A 31 -22.78 1.05 11.93
C ILE A 31 -21.36 1.36 12.41
N LYS A 32 -21.18 1.69 13.70
CA LYS A 32 -19.88 1.98 14.29
C LYS A 32 -18.96 0.76 14.29
N GLU A 33 -19.47 -0.39 14.68
CA GLU A 33 -18.72 -1.65 14.67
C GLU A 33 -18.40 -2.11 13.25
N THR A 34 -19.35 -1.98 12.32
CA THR A 34 -19.10 -2.25 10.88
C THR A 34 -18.01 -1.32 10.32
N GLY A 35 -18.00 -0.05 10.72
CA GLY A 35 -16.95 0.90 10.37
C GLY A 35 -15.57 0.47 10.87
N ARG A 36 -15.46 0.08 12.14
CA ARG A 36 -14.22 -0.44 12.74
C ARG A 36 -13.72 -1.72 12.08
N VAL A 37 -14.62 -2.64 11.75
CA VAL A 37 -14.28 -3.88 11.04
C VAL A 37 -13.76 -3.56 9.64
N ARG A 38 -14.40 -2.65 8.91
CA ARG A 38 -13.93 -2.18 7.60
C ARG A 38 -12.55 -1.54 7.67
N GLU A 39 -12.32 -0.66 8.65
CA GLU A 39 -11.04 -0.01 8.86
C GLU A 39 -9.94 -1.04 9.18
N THR A 40 -10.24 -1.99 10.07
CA THR A 40 -9.33 -3.10 10.42
C THR A 40 -9.03 -3.97 9.20
N LEU A 41 -10.02 -4.27 8.38
CA LEU A 41 -9.84 -5.06 7.15
C LEU A 41 -9.01 -4.29 6.12
N ALA A 42 -9.23 -2.98 5.93
CA ALA A 42 -8.45 -2.16 5.02
C ALA A 42 -6.98 -2.06 5.46
N GLN A 43 -6.74 -1.95 6.78
CA GLN A 43 -5.39 -1.99 7.34
C GLN A 43 -4.72 -3.35 7.16
N LYS A 44 -5.46 -4.46 7.35
CA LYS A 44 -4.92 -5.83 7.17
C LYS A 44 -4.76 -6.23 5.71
N PHE A 45 -5.60 -5.73 4.83
CA PHE A 45 -5.66 -6.08 3.41
C PHE A 45 -5.70 -4.81 2.54
N PRO A 46 -4.62 -4.00 2.54
CA PRO A 46 -4.60 -2.78 1.75
C PRO A 46 -4.76 -3.10 0.26
N SER A 47 -5.53 -2.25 -0.43
CA SER A 47 -5.72 -2.38 -1.87
C SER A 47 -4.41 -2.15 -2.62
N LYS A 48 -4.35 -2.52 -3.91
CA LYS A 48 -3.18 -2.23 -4.74
C LYS A 48 -2.88 -0.73 -4.77
N GLU A 49 -3.92 0.09 -4.85
CA GLU A 49 -3.80 1.55 -4.88
C GLU A 49 -3.27 2.10 -3.55
N ASP A 50 -3.74 1.59 -2.41
CA ASP A 50 -3.23 2.00 -1.09
C ASP A 50 -1.74 1.71 -0.95
N LYS A 51 -1.30 0.54 -1.40
CA LYS A 51 0.12 0.16 -1.41
C LYS A 51 0.93 1.12 -2.27
N GLN A 52 0.44 1.41 -3.48
CA GLN A 52 1.12 2.32 -4.41
C GLN A 52 1.20 3.74 -3.86
N ARG A 53 0.12 4.28 -3.30
CA ARG A 53 0.11 5.61 -2.67
C ARG A 53 1.05 5.67 -1.47
N ARG A 54 1.12 4.62 -0.65
CA ARG A 54 2.05 4.54 0.49
C ARG A 54 3.51 4.58 0.03
N ILE A 55 3.86 3.80 -1.00
CA ILE A 55 5.21 3.80 -1.58
C ILE A 55 5.54 5.17 -2.19
N ALA A 56 4.61 5.73 -2.97
CA ALA A 56 4.79 7.04 -3.60
C ALA A 56 4.97 8.16 -2.56
N LEU A 57 4.19 8.14 -1.48
CA LEU A 57 4.32 9.10 -0.37
C LEU A 57 5.70 9.00 0.27
N TRP A 58 6.15 7.78 0.55
CA TRP A 58 7.48 7.58 1.10
C TRP A 58 8.57 8.10 0.14
N VAL A 59 8.42 7.90 -1.17
CA VAL A 59 9.36 8.43 -2.16
C VAL A 59 9.45 9.95 -2.11
N VAL A 60 8.33 10.69 -2.16
CA VAL A 60 8.38 12.17 -2.07
C VAL A 60 8.94 12.67 -0.74
N GLN A 61 8.78 11.91 0.33
CA GLN A 61 9.30 12.27 1.64
C GLN A 61 10.80 11.96 1.78
N ASN A 62 11.35 11.03 1.01
CA ASN A 62 12.73 10.53 1.20
C ASN A 62 13.68 10.83 0.03
N PHE A 63 13.15 11.38 -1.07
CA PHE A 63 13.94 11.71 -2.25
C PHE A 63 13.56 13.05 -2.84
N ASP A 64 14.54 13.68 -3.47
CA ASP A 64 14.39 14.88 -4.27
C ASP A 64 15.07 14.70 -5.63
N VAL A 65 14.62 15.47 -6.60
CA VAL A 65 15.20 15.56 -7.94
C VAL A 65 15.28 17.03 -8.34
N SER A 66 16.00 17.34 -9.42
CA SER A 66 16.24 18.73 -9.86
C SER A 66 14.97 19.45 -10.31
N GLU A 67 13.93 18.72 -10.68
CA GLU A 67 12.64 19.26 -11.13
C GLU A 67 11.52 19.02 -10.11
N PRO A 68 10.48 19.87 -10.08
CA PRO A 68 9.29 19.59 -9.30
C PRO A 68 8.69 18.22 -9.63
N ILE A 69 8.41 17.40 -8.62
CA ILE A 69 7.79 16.10 -8.77
C ILE A 69 6.32 16.29 -9.18
N LYS A 70 5.97 15.84 -10.38
CA LYS A 70 4.61 15.92 -10.96
C LYS A 70 3.96 14.54 -11.09
N GLU A 71 4.75 13.51 -11.31
CA GLU A 71 4.28 12.14 -11.48
C GLU A 71 5.19 11.13 -10.78
N ILE A 72 4.59 10.10 -10.20
CA ILE A 72 5.27 8.93 -9.65
C ILE A 72 4.63 7.68 -10.24
N LYS A 73 5.45 6.84 -10.88
CA LYS A 73 5.03 5.52 -11.35
C LYS A 73 5.64 4.44 -10.47
N VAL A 74 4.79 3.62 -9.87
CA VAL A 74 5.18 2.57 -8.92
C VAL A 74 5.01 1.21 -9.58
N SER A 75 6.09 0.43 -9.64
CA SER A 75 6.07 -0.92 -10.21
C SER A 75 5.24 -1.88 -9.37
N LYS A 76 4.97 -3.07 -9.92
CA LYS A 76 4.48 -4.19 -9.10
C LYS A 76 5.50 -4.54 -8.02
N ILE A 77 5.03 -4.80 -6.79
CA ILE A 77 5.85 -5.38 -5.73
C ILE A 77 6.29 -6.78 -6.16
N LYS A 78 7.60 -6.97 -6.31
CA LYS A 78 8.23 -8.25 -6.59
C LYS A 78 8.54 -8.95 -5.27
N SER A 79 8.37 -10.26 -5.24
CA SER A 79 8.68 -11.11 -4.09
C SER A 79 9.81 -12.05 -4.47
N TYR A 80 10.82 -12.16 -3.62
CA TYR A 80 12.02 -12.95 -3.86
C TYR A 80 12.10 -14.12 -2.89
N GLY A 81 12.63 -15.25 -3.33
CA GLY A 81 12.66 -16.49 -2.56
C GLY A 81 11.29 -17.17 -2.42
N LEU A 82 11.33 -18.43 -1.97
CA LEU A 82 10.11 -19.23 -1.77
C LEU A 82 9.20 -18.55 -0.72
N PHE A 83 7.95 -18.28 -1.07
CA PHE A 83 6.99 -17.53 -0.23
C PHE A 83 7.43 -16.10 0.19
N GLY A 84 8.45 -15.53 -0.45
CA GLY A 84 8.94 -14.19 -0.11
C GLY A 84 9.95 -14.15 1.03
N THR A 85 10.64 -15.27 1.31
CA THR A 85 11.72 -15.35 2.30
C THR A 85 12.91 -14.45 1.98
N GLY A 86 13.18 -14.23 0.68
CA GLY A 86 14.18 -13.27 0.19
C GLY A 86 13.71 -11.82 0.23
N GLY A 87 12.55 -11.55 0.81
CA GLY A 87 11.97 -10.21 0.91
C GLY A 87 11.15 -9.81 -0.32
N ARG A 88 10.78 -8.53 -0.34
CA ARG A 88 9.98 -7.91 -1.39
C ARG A 88 10.56 -6.56 -1.73
N ALA A 89 10.55 -6.21 -3.00
CA ALA A 89 11.03 -4.92 -3.47
C ALA A 89 10.10 -4.31 -4.52
N VAL A 90 10.19 -3.01 -4.67
CA VAL A 90 9.47 -2.22 -5.67
C VAL A 90 10.41 -1.18 -6.28
N SER A 91 10.15 -0.83 -7.53
CA SER A 91 10.89 0.19 -8.27
C SER A 91 9.94 1.35 -8.56
N VAL A 92 10.47 2.57 -8.58
CA VAL A 92 9.71 3.79 -8.81
C VAL A 92 10.40 4.65 -9.85
N ILE A 93 9.63 5.24 -10.75
CA ILE A 93 10.09 6.28 -11.67
C ILE A 93 9.41 7.60 -11.31
N ILE A 94 10.20 8.65 -11.10
CA ILE A 94 9.72 10.02 -10.92
C ILE A 94 9.69 10.73 -12.29
N ASN A 95 8.61 11.46 -12.58
CA ASN A 95 8.41 12.28 -13.78
C ASN A 95 8.62 11.54 -15.12
N ASN A 96 8.52 10.21 -15.14
CA ASN A 96 8.83 9.39 -16.31
C ASN A 96 10.26 9.64 -16.87
N ASN A 97 11.20 10.03 -16.01
CA ASN A 97 12.59 10.23 -16.36
C ASN A 97 13.40 9.03 -15.86
N GLU A 98 14.13 8.37 -16.76
CA GLU A 98 14.92 7.17 -16.47
C GLU A 98 16.10 7.44 -15.52
N ASN A 99 16.57 8.69 -15.43
CA ASN A 99 17.58 9.08 -14.44
C ASN A 99 16.99 9.20 -13.03
N TYR A 100 15.67 9.34 -12.90
CA TYR A 100 14.97 9.49 -11.62
C TYR A 100 14.34 8.18 -11.16
N ILE A 101 15.02 7.06 -11.45
CA ILE A 101 14.62 5.74 -10.99
C ILE A 101 15.16 5.51 -9.57
N ILE A 102 14.26 5.09 -8.69
CA ILE A 102 14.57 4.54 -7.38
C ILE A 102 14.22 3.07 -7.43
N ASP A 103 15.24 2.21 -7.53
CA ASP A 103 15.10 0.78 -7.67
C ASP A 103 15.29 0.05 -6.34
N GLY A 104 14.73 -1.16 -6.26
CA GLY A 104 14.98 -2.07 -5.15
C GLY A 104 14.46 -1.60 -3.79
N ILE A 105 13.46 -0.71 -3.74
CA ILE A 105 12.87 -0.23 -2.48
C ILE A 105 12.32 -1.43 -1.71
N SER A 106 12.92 -1.77 -0.58
CA SER A 106 12.46 -2.87 0.28
C SER A 106 11.09 -2.54 0.87
N VAL A 107 10.13 -3.46 0.75
CA VAL A 107 8.74 -3.23 1.20
C VAL A 107 8.17 -4.44 1.94
N GLY A 108 7.21 -4.17 2.84
CA GLY A 108 6.32 -5.19 3.39
C GLY A 108 5.30 -5.70 2.38
N SER A 109 4.57 -6.78 2.74
CA SER A 109 3.46 -7.30 1.93
C SER A 109 2.29 -6.31 1.79
N ASP A 110 2.21 -5.37 2.72
CA ASP A 110 1.27 -4.25 2.81
C ASP A 110 1.76 -2.99 2.07
N GLY A 111 2.90 -3.06 1.38
CA GLY A 111 3.48 -1.91 0.68
C GLY A 111 4.18 -0.91 1.60
N THR A 112 4.39 -1.22 2.89
CA THR A 112 5.14 -0.33 3.79
C THR A 112 6.64 -0.37 3.47
N PRO A 113 7.28 0.76 3.10
CA PRO A 113 8.70 0.80 2.81
C PRO A 113 9.58 0.58 4.04
N ARG A 114 10.74 -0.04 3.85
CA ARG A 114 11.68 -0.42 4.91
C ARG A 114 13.03 0.32 4.85
N GLY A 115 13.15 1.33 3.99
CA GLY A 115 14.28 2.26 4.00
C GLY A 115 15.48 1.93 3.11
N ILE A 116 15.54 0.73 2.51
CA ILE A 116 16.64 0.34 1.61
C ILE A 116 16.21 0.57 0.17
N ALA A 117 16.96 1.36 -0.59
CA ALA A 117 16.74 1.61 -2.02
C ALA A 117 18.07 1.96 -2.73
N ILE A 118 18.12 1.73 -4.03
CA ILE A 118 19.21 2.14 -4.94
C ILE A 118 18.64 3.22 -5.85
N TYR A 119 19.38 4.28 -6.12
CA TYR A 119 18.91 5.39 -6.95
C TYR A 119 20.07 5.97 -7.77
N GLY A 120 19.73 6.58 -8.91
CA GLY A 120 20.71 7.20 -9.82
C GLY A 120 21.29 8.50 -9.27
N ASP A 121 22.35 8.99 -9.91
CA ASP A 121 23.12 10.18 -9.48
C ASP A 121 22.27 11.46 -9.46
N ASP A 122 21.22 11.54 -10.27
CA ASP A 122 20.32 12.69 -10.35
C ASP A 122 19.21 12.66 -9.26
N VAL A 123 19.24 11.68 -8.36
CA VAL A 123 18.31 11.56 -7.23
C VAL A 123 19.07 11.83 -5.94
N THR A 124 18.57 12.78 -5.15
CA THR A 124 19.14 13.09 -3.84
C THR A 124 18.30 12.44 -2.74
N SER A 125 18.94 11.73 -1.81
CA SER A 125 18.25 11.28 -0.60
C SER A 125 18.06 12.46 0.36
N VAL A 126 16.82 12.66 0.79
CA VAL A 126 16.43 13.70 1.74
C VAL A 126 15.49 13.09 2.78
N TYR A 127 15.08 13.85 3.78
CA TYR A 127 13.93 13.45 4.61
C TYR A 127 13.08 14.66 4.96
N ASN A 128 11.83 14.65 4.52
CA ASN A 128 10.85 15.68 4.84
C ASN A 128 9.44 15.09 4.93
N SER A 129 9.02 14.79 6.16
CA SER A 129 7.70 14.22 6.46
C SER A 129 6.52 15.16 6.15
N LYS A 130 6.77 16.45 5.92
CA LYS A 130 5.73 17.43 5.56
C LYS A 130 5.32 17.35 4.09
N ARG A 131 6.12 16.68 3.24
CA ARG A 131 5.78 16.49 1.83
C ARG A 131 4.58 15.55 1.70
N THR A 132 3.66 15.92 0.82
CA THR A 132 2.43 15.17 0.53
C THR A 132 2.39 14.79 -0.95
N LEU A 133 1.36 14.04 -1.34
CA LEU A 133 1.08 13.69 -2.73
C LEU A 133 0.13 14.70 -3.41
N GLU A 134 -0.04 15.90 -2.84
CA GLU A 134 -0.91 16.92 -3.40
C GLU A 134 -0.36 17.42 -4.75
N GLY A 135 -1.22 17.43 -5.78
CA GLY A 135 -0.82 17.77 -7.15
C GLY A 135 0.05 16.72 -7.86
N ILE A 136 0.40 15.61 -7.21
CA ILE A 136 1.24 14.55 -7.77
C ILE A 136 0.39 13.41 -8.31
N LYS A 137 0.59 13.05 -9.58
CA LYS A 137 -0.07 11.91 -10.20
C LYS A 137 0.62 10.61 -9.82
N VAL A 138 -0.10 9.68 -9.19
CA VAL A 138 0.42 8.33 -8.87
C VAL A 138 -0.15 7.32 -9.86
N LYS A 139 0.71 6.54 -10.53
CA LYS A 139 0.32 5.50 -11.49
C LYS A 139 1.02 4.17 -11.22
N SER A 140 0.50 3.11 -11.83
CA SER A 140 1.25 1.86 -11.99
C SER A 140 2.30 2.02 -13.08
N TRP A 141 3.49 1.43 -12.84
CA TRP A 141 4.48 1.12 -13.85
C TRP A 141 4.40 -0.37 -14.22
#